data_AF-A0A8J3XSN1-F1
#
_entry.id   AF-A0A8J3XSN1-F1
#
_cell.length_a   1.000
_cell.length_b   1.000
_cell.length_c   1.000
_cell.angle_alpha   90.00
_cell.angle_beta   90.00
_cell.angle_gamma   90.00
#
_symmetry.space_group_name_H-M   'P 1'
#
loop_
_entity.id
_entity.type
_entity.pdbx_description
1 polymer ?
#
loop_
_entity_poly.entity_id
_entity_poly.type
_entity_poly.pdbx_seq_one_letter_code
_entity_poly.pdbx_strand_id
1 'polypeptide(L)'
;MLVAAWSPVPSTALDCAVVDEVSGAGIVRHEPRYDGFVAAAGQRQEVAEAIDRHIATHFGPVAFVLHEIASHLVGVHVYVVGPSAERPYQTLVTSGMSERPMTVPDGHGISPYAELMLCLPADWPLTQAALHDERTGWPVRVLKQVARLPHEYGTWITLLALIPLHPAEVMLKVSQGTDALIAALDRGGVSELLDPTRPSLV
;
A
#
# COMPACT_ATOMS: atom_id res chain seq x y z
N MET A 1 -11.54 -0.69 -3.67
CA MET A 1 -12.12 -1.23 -2.43
C MET A 1 -11.08 -2.14 -1.79
N LEU A 2 -10.58 -1.80 -0.60
CA LEU A 2 -9.55 -2.57 0.10
C LEU A 2 -10.09 -3.98 0.45
N VAL A 3 -9.29 -5.04 0.22
CA VAL A 3 -9.50 -6.33 0.87
C VAL A 3 -8.47 -6.42 2.00
N ALA A 4 -8.87 -6.02 3.21
CA ALA A 4 -8.13 -6.30 4.43
C ALA A 4 -8.93 -7.32 5.24
N ALA A 5 -8.31 -8.41 5.68
CA ALA A 5 -8.91 -9.33 6.64
C ALA A 5 -8.80 -8.70 8.03
N TRP A 6 -9.94 -8.46 8.69
CA TRP A 6 -10.03 -7.95 10.06
C TRP A 6 -10.58 -9.06 10.97
N SER A 7 -9.94 -9.29 12.12
CA SER A 7 -10.54 -10.06 13.21
C SER A 7 -11.30 -9.11 14.14
N PRO A 8 -12.57 -9.37 14.47
CA PRO A 8 -13.32 -8.54 15.41
C PRO A 8 -12.92 -8.87 16.85
N VAL A 9 -12.49 -7.86 17.61
CA VAL A 9 -12.45 -7.91 19.08
C VAL A 9 -13.79 -7.35 19.60
N PRO A 10 -14.40 -7.91 20.67
CA PRO A 10 -15.74 -7.49 21.11
C PRO A 10 -15.76 -6.04 21.57
N SER A 11 -16.74 -5.28 21.09
CA SER A 11 -16.91 -3.86 21.41
C SER A 11 -17.57 -3.68 22.78
N THR A 12 -17.12 -2.68 23.52
CA THR A 12 -18.00 -1.94 24.42
C THR A 12 -17.84 -0.46 24.13
N ALA A 13 -18.98 0.12 23.74
CA ALA A 13 -19.32 1.55 23.69
C ALA A 13 -18.66 2.40 22.58
N LEU A 14 -19.27 2.42 21.39
CA LEU A 14 -19.44 3.62 20.57
C LEU A 14 -20.73 3.49 19.74
N ASP A 15 -21.73 4.31 20.07
CA ASP A 15 -22.94 4.50 19.25
C ASP A 15 -22.53 5.15 17.92
N CYS A 16 -22.64 4.41 16.83
CA CYS A 16 -22.57 4.91 15.46
C CYS A 16 -23.78 4.37 14.71
N ALA A 17 -24.62 5.27 14.22
CA ALA A 17 -25.81 4.92 13.45
C ALA A 17 -25.41 4.14 12.19
N VAL A 18 -25.88 2.91 12.11
CA VAL A 18 -25.70 2.00 10.97
C VAL A 18 -26.63 2.46 9.86
N VAL A 19 -26.07 2.94 8.75
CA VAL A 19 -26.78 2.97 7.46
C VAL A 19 -26.54 1.63 6.78
N ASP A 20 -27.63 0.87 6.65
CA ASP A 20 -27.66 -0.49 6.13
C ASP A 20 -27.71 -0.47 4.60
N GLU A 21 -26.71 -1.06 3.95
CA GLU A 21 -26.83 -1.60 2.59
C GLU A 21 -25.74 -2.67 2.34
N VAL A 22 -26.13 -3.93 2.59
CA VAL A 22 -25.62 -5.18 1.98
C VAL A 22 -24.09 -5.40 2.00
N SER A 23 -23.58 -5.67 3.22
CA SER A 23 -22.36 -6.42 3.59
C SER A 23 -21.07 -6.22 2.75
N GLY A 24 -20.57 -4.99 2.73
CA GLY A 24 -19.13 -4.73 2.94
C GLY A 24 -18.87 -4.43 4.43
N ALA A 25 -17.60 -4.41 4.87
CA ALA A 25 -17.24 -4.17 6.29
C ALA A 25 -17.54 -2.74 6.82
N GLY A 26 -18.50 -2.02 6.21
CA GLY A 26 -18.74 -0.60 6.45
C GLY A 26 -17.60 0.28 5.93
N ILE A 27 -17.91 1.53 5.56
CA ILE A 27 -16.87 2.55 5.32
C ILE A 27 -16.61 3.23 6.65
N VAL A 28 -15.47 2.92 7.28
CA VAL A 28 -15.02 3.63 8.49
C VAL A 28 -14.19 4.83 8.07
N ARG A 29 -14.53 6.01 8.59
CA ARG A 29 -13.71 7.23 8.44
C ARG A 29 -12.86 7.41 9.70
N HIS A 30 -11.57 7.61 9.52
CA HIS A 30 -10.64 7.90 10.61
C HIS A 30 -10.42 9.42 10.67
N GLU A 31 -10.47 9.97 11.88
CA GLU A 31 -10.06 11.35 12.13
C GLU A 31 -8.53 11.41 12.28
N PRO A 32 -7.85 12.37 11.61
CA PRO A 32 -6.41 12.57 11.80
C PRO A 32 -6.06 12.83 13.28
N ARG A 33 -4.92 12.33 13.73
CA ARG A 33 -4.44 12.56 15.12
C ARG A 33 -3.64 13.84 15.31
N TYR A 34 -3.28 14.53 14.23
CA TYR A 34 -2.43 15.72 14.26
C TYR A 34 -3.09 16.90 13.57
N ASP A 35 -3.14 18.04 14.25
CA ASP A 35 -3.57 19.32 13.69
C ASP A 35 -2.34 20.07 13.12
N GLY A 36 -2.08 19.89 11.83
CA GLY A 36 -1.07 20.65 11.09
C GLY A 36 0.24 19.92 10.80
N PHE A 37 1.20 20.61 10.15
CA PHE A 37 2.42 20.00 9.60
C PHE A 37 3.46 19.63 10.68
N VAL A 38 3.78 18.34 10.79
CA VAL A 38 4.93 17.84 11.56
C VAL A 38 6.03 17.43 10.60
N ALA A 39 7.22 18.01 10.72
CA ALA A 39 8.37 17.64 9.88
C ALA A 39 8.90 16.24 10.24
N ALA A 40 9.22 15.44 9.23
CA ALA A 40 9.93 14.19 9.43
C ALA A 40 11.38 14.45 9.88
N ALA A 41 11.92 13.61 10.76
CA ALA A 41 13.31 13.70 11.21
C ALA A 41 14.33 13.41 10.09
N GLY A 42 13.87 12.84 8.97
CA GLY A 42 14.70 12.43 7.85
C GLY A 42 15.39 11.09 8.10
N GLN A 43 15.75 10.41 7.01
CA GLN A 43 16.33 9.09 7.09
C GLN A 43 17.77 9.14 7.62
N ARG A 44 18.07 8.27 8.60
CA ARG A 44 19.46 8.02 9.01
C ARG A 44 20.19 7.31 7.88
N GLN A 45 21.37 7.81 7.51
CA GLN A 45 22.19 7.29 6.41
C GLN A 45 22.43 5.77 6.50
N GLU A 46 22.78 5.25 7.68
CA GLU A 46 23.01 3.82 7.90
C GLU A 46 21.77 2.96 7.59
N VAL A 47 20.57 3.47 7.88
CA VAL A 47 19.31 2.78 7.59
C VAL A 47 19.03 2.81 6.09
N ALA A 48 19.26 3.95 5.43
CA ALA A 48 19.14 4.06 3.98
C ALA A 48 20.05 3.04 3.27
N GLU A 49 21.31 2.94 3.69
CA GLU A 49 22.28 1.98 3.15
C GLU A 49 21.91 0.52 3.43
N ALA A 50 21.34 0.23 4.60
CA ALA A 50 20.86 -1.11 4.92
C ALA A 50 19.66 -1.51 4.05
N ILE A 51 18.72 -0.59 3.82
CA ILE A 51 17.57 -0.79 2.94
C ILE A 51 18.03 -0.97 1.49
N ASP A 52 18.90 -0.10 0.98
CA ASP A 52 19.46 -0.18 -0.36
C ASP A 52 20.11 -1.54 -0.62
N ARG A 53 20.98 -1.98 0.29
CA ARG A 53 21.64 -3.29 0.22
C ARG A 53 20.65 -4.45 0.31
N HIS A 54 19.63 -4.35 1.16
CA HIS A 54 18.59 -5.37 1.27
C HIS A 54 17.80 -5.49 -0.05
N ILE A 55 17.39 -4.36 -0.62
CA ILE A 55 16.71 -4.32 -1.91
C ILE A 55 17.59 -4.91 -3.01
N ALA A 56 18.86 -4.50 -3.08
CA ALA A 56 19.82 -5.00 -4.04
C ALA A 56 20.00 -6.52 -3.95
N THR A 57 20.03 -7.07 -2.74
CA THR A 57 20.22 -8.50 -2.48
C THR A 57 19.01 -9.34 -2.93
N HIS A 58 17.79 -8.83 -2.75
CA HIS A 58 16.57 -9.62 -2.97
C HIS A 58 15.86 -9.33 -4.30
N PHE A 59 15.94 -8.10 -4.80
CA PHE A 59 15.18 -7.66 -5.97
C PHE A 59 16.08 -7.30 -7.16
N GLY A 60 17.32 -6.91 -6.91
CA GLY A 60 18.27 -6.44 -7.91
C GLY A 60 18.68 -4.99 -7.69
N PRO A 61 19.66 -4.48 -8.47
CA PRO A 61 20.23 -3.17 -8.24
C PRO A 61 19.18 -2.06 -8.33
N VAL A 62 19.26 -1.12 -7.40
CA VAL A 62 18.42 0.08 -7.39
C VAL A 62 18.79 0.94 -8.61
N ALA A 63 17.81 1.20 -9.46
CA ALA A 63 17.98 2.02 -10.66
C ALA A 63 18.04 3.51 -10.29
N PHE A 64 17.13 3.97 -9.42
CA PHE A 64 17.10 5.32 -8.86
C PHE A 64 16.15 5.39 -7.67
N VAL A 65 16.21 6.51 -6.94
CA VAL A 65 15.33 6.79 -5.80
C VAL A 65 14.50 8.04 -6.09
N LEU A 66 13.19 7.92 -5.92
CA LEU A 66 12.27 9.06 -5.94
C LEU A 66 12.25 9.70 -4.55
N HIS A 67 13.06 10.74 -4.38
CA HIS A 67 13.12 11.48 -3.13
C HIS A 67 11.84 12.30 -2.90
N GLU A 68 11.51 12.49 -1.63
CA GLU A 68 10.37 13.29 -1.24
C GLU A 68 10.81 14.73 -1.01
N ILE A 69 10.09 15.67 -1.61
CA ILE A 69 10.43 17.10 -1.56
C ILE A 69 9.74 17.79 -0.36
N ALA A 70 8.60 17.27 0.13
CA ALA A 70 7.90 17.79 1.30
C ALA A 70 7.33 16.65 2.16
N SER A 71 7.75 16.59 3.43
CA SER A 71 7.50 15.46 4.31
C SER A 71 6.66 15.79 5.52
N HIS A 72 5.39 15.40 5.46
CA HIS A 72 4.48 15.44 6.60
C HIS A 72 4.56 14.11 7.36
N LEU A 73 4.96 14.14 8.63
CA LEU A 73 5.10 13.03 9.59
C LEU A 73 6.25 12.04 9.31
N VAL A 74 6.39 11.57 8.07
CA VAL A 74 7.48 10.71 7.57
C VAL A 74 7.90 11.13 6.17
N GLY A 75 9.19 10.99 5.86
CA GLY A 75 9.72 11.22 4.50
C GLY A 75 9.65 9.93 3.69
N VAL A 76 8.66 9.79 2.81
CA VAL A 76 8.47 8.56 2.04
C VAL A 76 9.26 8.64 0.73
N HIS A 77 10.50 8.18 0.78
CA HIS A 77 11.29 7.88 -0.41
C HIS A 77 10.76 6.61 -1.09
N VAL A 78 10.99 6.47 -2.40
CA VAL A 78 10.65 5.26 -3.14
C VAL A 78 11.85 4.81 -3.94
N TYR A 79 12.39 3.64 -3.59
CA TYR A 79 13.45 2.96 -4.31
C TYR A 79 12.84 2.24 -5.51
N VAL A 80 13.45 2.38 -6.68
CA VAL A 80 12.99 1.75 -7.92
C VAL A 80 14.01 0.74 -8.38
N VAL A 81 13.58 -0.51 -8.53
CA VAL A 81 14.34 -1.59 -9.17
C VAL A 81 13.76 -1.81 -10.56
N GLY A 82 14.63 -1.82 -11.56
CA GLY A 82 14.23 -2.04 -12.94
C GLY A 82 13.80 -3.50 -13.21
N PRO A 83 13.14 -3.76 -14.35
CA PRO A 83 12.76 -5.11 -14.75
C PRO A 83 13.96 -6.02 -14.97
N SER A 84 13.77 -7.32 -14.70
CA SER A 84 14.72 -8.39 -15.00
C SER A 84 14.04 -9.54 -15.72
N ALA A 85 14.81 -10.55 -16.14
CA ALA A 85 14.24 -11.75 -16.75
C ALA A 85 13.32 -12.53 -15.79
N GLU A 86 13.61 -12.51 -14.49
CA GLU A 86 12.81 -13.18 -13.45
C GLU A 86 11.62 -12.33 -12.99
N ARG A 87 11.75 -11.00 -13.02
CA ARG A 87 10.71 -10.02 -12.66
C ARG A 87 10.54 -9.04 -13.82
N PRO A 88 9.71 -9.36 -14.84
CA PRO A 88 9.54 -8.53 -16.03
C PRO A 88 8.67 -7.28 -15.77
N TYR A 89 8.87 -6.63 -14.63
CA TYR A 89 8.15 -5.47 -14.13
C TYR A 89 9.07 -4.61 -13.23
N GLN A 90 8.72 -3.34 -13.07
CA GLN A 90 9.43 -2.44 -12.14
C GLN A 90 8.96 -2.71 -10.71
N THR A 91 9.89 -2.81 -9.76
CA THR A 91 9.57 -2.98 -8.33
C THR A 91 9.87 -1.70 -7.57
N LEU A 92 8.85 -1.14 -6.94
CA LEU A 92 8.94 0.05 -6.11
C LEU A 92 8.89 -0.38 -4.64
N VAL A 93 9.80 0.14 -3.82
CA VAL A 93 9.86 -0.13 -2.37
C VAL A 93 9.91 1.19 -1.63
N THR A 94 9.00 1.40 -0.67
CA THR A 94 9.07 2.60 0.16
C THR A 94 10.27 2.55 1.10
N SER A 95 10.72 3.72 1.51
CA SER A 95 11.70 3.89 2.57
C SER A 95 11.35 5.13 3.36
N GLY A 96 11.22 4.98 4.67
CA GLY A 96 10.87 6.06 5.59
C GLY A 96 9.57 5.81 6.35
N MET A 97 8.71 4.90 5.87
CA MET A 97 7.54 4.45 6.64
C MET A 97 7.96 3.80 7.96
N SER A 98 9.09 3.10 7.95
CA SER A 98 9.69 2.43 9.10
C SER A 98 10.56 3.33 9.98
N GLU A 99 10.72 4.63 9.69
CA GLU A 99 11.46 5.56 10.57
C GLU A 99 10.78 5.75 11.92
N ARG A 100 9.47 5.53 11.96
CA ARG A 100 8.64 5.59 13.18
C ARG A 100 7.83 4.30 13.28
N PRO A 101 7.64 3.75 14.49
CA PRO A 101 6.76 2.60 14.66
C PRO A 101 5.31 3.01 14.37
N MET A 102 4.58 2.14 13.67
CA MET A 102 3.12 2.19 13.57
C MET A 102 2.48 1.94 14.95
N THR A 103 1.19 2.29 15.10
CA THR A 103 0.44 2.04 16.33
C THR A 103 -0.15 0.62 16.32
N VAL A 104 0.68 -0.40 16.54
CA VAL A 104 0.23 -1.80 16.64
C VAL A 104 -0.27 -2.08 18.06
N PRO A 105 -1.46 -2.67 18.26
CA PRO A 105 -1.93 -3.05 19.59
C PRO A 105 -1.09 -4.18 20.19
N ASP A 106 -0.98 -4.19 21.51
CA ASP A 106 -0.22 -5.23 22.23
C ASP A 106 -0.73 -6.64 21.89
N GLY A 107 0.19 -7.60 21.86
CA GLY A 107 -0.12 -9.02 21.65
C GLY A 107 -0.39 -9.46 20.21
N HIS A 108 -0.30 -8.57 19.21
CA HIS A 108 -0.63 -8.91 17.81
C HIS A 108 0.50 -9.57 17.00
N GLY A 109 1.72 -9.72 17.54
CA GLY A 109 2.84 -10.40 16.88
C GLY A 109 3.31 -9.77 15.55
N ILE A 110 2.78 -8.60 15.19
CA ILE A 110 3.10 -7.86 13.97
C ILE A 110 4.24 -6.88 14.27
N SER A 111 5.21 -6.81 13.36
CA SER A 111 6.26 -5.78 13.44
C SER A 111 5.62 -4.39 13.38
N PRO A 112 5.97 -3.47 14.30
CA PRO A 112 5.53 -2.07 14.22
C PRO A 112 6.22 -1.31 13.08
N TYR A 113 7.20 -1.91 12.42
CA TYR A 113 7.93 -1.34 11.29
C TYR A 113 7.61 -2.11 10.02
N ALA A 114 7.30 -1.38 8.95
CA ALA A 114 7.04 -1.94 7.64
C ALA A 114 7.48 -0.96 6.54
N GLU A 115 7.74 -1.50 5.36
CA GLU A 115 7.80 -0.77 4.10
C GLU A 115 6.83 -1.43 3.12
N LEU A 116 6.28 -0.65 2.19
CA LEU A 116 5.34 -1.11 1.19
C LEU A 116 6.07 -1.38 -0.13
N MET A 117 5.53 -2.32 -0.90
CA MET A 117 5.99 -2.64 -2.24
C MET A 117 4.87 -2.42 -3.27
N LEU A 118 5.26 -2.05 -4.49
CA LEU A 118 4.37 -1.93 -5.64
C LEU A 118 5.07 -2.42 -6.90
N CYS A 119 4.41 -3.31 -7.65
CA CYS A 119 4.91 -3.83 -8.92
C CYS A 119 4.20 -3.12 -10.08
N LEU A 120 4.95 -2.46 -10.95
CA LEU A 120 4.43 -1.70 -12.10
C LEU A 120 4.89 -2.32 -13.42
N PRO A 121 4.14 -2.16 -14.53
CA PRO A 121 4.58 -2.59 -15.85
C PRO A 121 5.98 -2.09 -16.18
N ALA A 122 6.74 -2.88 -16.94
CA ALA A 122 8.13 -2.60 -17.28
C ALA A 122 8.32 -1.23 -17.96
N ASP A 123 7.30 -0.77 -18.68
CA ASP A 123 7.26 0.47 -19.44
C ASP A 123 6.49 1.61 -18.73
N TRP A 124 6.03 1.39 -17.49
CA TRP A 124 5.32 2.43 -16.74
C TRP A 124 6.22 3.65 -16.54
N PRO A 125 5.78 4.86 -16.93
CA PRO A 125 6.67 6.02 -16.94
C PRO A 125 6.86 6.58 -15.51
N LEU A 126 8.11 6.71 -15.09
CA LEU A 126 8.52 7.24 -13.78
C LEU A 126 9.35 8.53 -13.87
N THR A 127 9.27 9.23 -15.01
CA THR A 127 9.89 10.55 -15.17
C THR A 127 9.18 11.59 -14.30
N GLN A 128 9.85 12.68 -13.95
CA GLN A 128 9.23 13.77 -13.16
C GLN A 128 7.92 14.26 -13.82
N ALA A 129 7.91 14.47 -15.14
CA ALA A 129 6.70 14.88 -15.86
C ALA A 129 5.56 13.84 -15.73
N ALA A 130 5.86 12.54 -15.83
CA ALA A 130 4.87 11.49 -15.68
C ALA A 130 4.33 11.39 -14.24
N LEU A 131 5.17 11.60 -13.24
CA LEU A 131 4.73 11.60 -11.83
C LEU A 131 3.72 12.72 -11.52
N HIS A 132 3.79 13.84 -12.25
CA HIS A 132 2.82 14.94 -12.17
C HIS A 132 1.56 14.74 -13.02
N ASP A 133 1.56 13.79 -13.95
CA ASP A 133 0.38 13.45 -14.74
C ASP A 133 -0.60 12.61 -13.88
N GLU A 134 -1.90 12.89 -14.00
CA GLU A 134 -2.93 12.18 -13.26
C GLU A 134 -3.05 10.71 -13.68
N ARG A 135 -2.83 10.41 -14.96
CA ARG A 135 -3.02 9.10 -15.58
C ARG A 135 -1.91 8.12 -15.24
N THR A 136 -0.71 8.61 -14.96
CA THR A 136 0.49 7.77 -14.77
C THR A 136 1.14 7.93 -13.40
N GLY A 137 1.04 9.10 -12.76
CA GLY A 137 1.64 9.34 -11.44
C GLY A 137 0.83 8.78 -10.26
N TRP A 138 -0.43 8.39 -10.48
CA TRP A 138 -1.33 7.97 -9.39
C TRP A 138 -0.84 6.76 -8.59
N PRO A 139 -0.18 5.73 -9.14
CA PRO A 139 0.21 4.58 -8.34
C PRO A 139 1.26 4.95 -7.28
N VAL A 140 2.22 5.81 -7.65
CA VAL A 140 3.22 6.33 -6.72
C VAL A 140 2.57 7.23 -5.67
N ARG A 141 1.59 8.06 -6.05
CA ARG A 141 0.82 8.88 -5.09
C ARG A 141 0.06 8.02 -4.09
N VAL A 142 -0.64 6.98 -4.55
CA VAL A 142 -1.36 6.03 -3.67
C VAL A 142 -0.39 5.30 -2.76
N LEU A 143 0.74 4.79 -3.27
CA LEU A 143 1.76 4.13 -2.47
C LEU A 143 2.23 5.03 -1.32
N LYS A 144 2.55 6.30 -1.61
CA LYS A 144 2.97 7.27 -0.61
C LYS A 144 1.86 7.64 0.38
N GLN A 145 0.61 7.75 -0.09
CA GLN A 145 -0.54 8.00 0.78
C GLN A 145 -0.75 6.85 1.76
N VAL A 146 -0.74 5.60 1.28
CA VAL A 146 -0.91 4.40 2.11
C VAL A 146 0.21 4.29 3.16
N ALA A 147 1.46 4.61 2.78
CA ALA A 147 2.60 4.61 3.71
C ALA A 147 2.45 5.61 4.88
N ARG A 148 1.66 6.67 4.72
CA ARG A 148 1.41 7.67 5.79
C ARG A 148 0.26 7.32 6.71
N LEU A 149 -0.72 6.54 6.25
CA LEU A 149 -1.94 6.25 7.01
C LEU A 149 -1.69 5.79 8.46
N PRO A 150 -0.74 4.88 8.75
CA PRO A 150 -0.47 4.46 10.13
C PRO A 150 -0.10 5.63 11.03
N HIS A 151 0.63 6.60 10.49
CA HIS A 151 1.14 7.75 11.23
C HIS A 151 0.09 8.86 11.32
N GLU A 152 -0.63 9.15 10.23
CA GLU A 152 -1.69 10.16 10.19
C GLU A 152 -2.86 9.83 11.12
N TYR A 153 -3.28 8.57 11.14
CA TYR A 153 -4.44 8.11 11.90
C TYR A 153 -4.07 7.37 13.18
N GLY A 154 -2.78 7.20 13.46
CA GLY A 154 -2.28 6.46 14.62
C GLY A 154 -2.82 5.03 14.66
N THR A 155 -2.66 4.34 13.55
CA THR A 155 -3.09 2.97 13.31
C THR A 155 -1.89 2.12 12.84
N TRP A 156 -2.16 0.92 12.35
CA TRP A 156 -1.19 0.04 11.71
C TRP A 156 -1.77 -0.54 10.43
N ILE A 157 -0.88 -0.98 9.55
CA ILE A 157 -1.26 -1.68 8.33
C ILE A 157 -0.70 -3.10 8.40
N THR A 158 -1.56 -4.07 8.15
CA THR A 158 -1.20 -5.43 7.80
C THR A 158 -1.85 -5.74 6.46
N LEU A 159 -1.04 -5.89 5.42
CA LEU A 159 -1.50 -6.20 4.07
C LEU A 159 -0.81 -7.46 3.58
N LEU A 160 -1.57 -8.30 2.92
CA LEU A 160 -1.02 -9.38 2.09
C LEU A 160 -0.80 -8.86 0.67
N ALA A 161 -1.85 -8.30 0.06
CA ALA A 161 -1.79 -7.65 -1.25
C ALA A 161 -2.91 -6.61 -1.38
N LEU A 162 -2.69 -5.61 -2.23
CA LEU A 162 -3.73 -4.68 -2.66
C LEU A 162 -3.98 -4.90 -4.16
N ILE A 163 -5.15 -5.45 -4.48
CA ILE A 163 -5.57 -5.75 -5.85
C ILE A 163 -6.74 -4.82 -6.20
N PRO A 164 -6.61 -3.93 -7.22
CA PRO A 164 -7.74 -3.17 -7.72
C PRO A 164 -8.80 -4.13 -8.27
N LEU A 165 -10.06 -3.97 -7.87
CA LEU A 165 -11.17 -4.83 -8.29
C LEU A 165 -12.15 -4.06 -9.18
N HIS A 166 -12.63 -4.72 -10.23
CA HIS A 166 -13.76 -4.23 -11.03
C HIS A 166 -15.07 -4.30 -10.25
N PRO A 167 -16.09 -3.50 -10.60
CA PRO A 167 -17.38 -3.56 -9.93
C PRO A 167 -18.01 -4.96 -9.88
N ALA A 168 -17.86 -5.76 -10.95
CA ALA A 168 -18.35 -7.14 -10.98
C ALA A 168 -17.60 -8.09 -10.04
N GLU A 169 -16.29 -7.92 -9.88
CA GLU A 169 -15.47 -8.69 -8.93
C GLU A 169 -15.74 -8.29 -7.48
N VAL A 170 -15.98 -6.99 -7.26
CA VAL A 170 -16.49 -6.49 -5.98
C VAL A 170 -17.82 -7.16 -5.66
N MET A 171 -18.74 -7.21 -6.62
CA MET A 171 -20.03 -7.87 -6.45
C MET A 171 -19.88 -9.37 -6.21
N LEU A 172 -18.95 -10.04 -6.89
CA LEU A 172 -18.65 -11.45 -6.63
C LEU A 172 -18.19 -11.66 -5.19
N LYS A 173 -17.27 -10.83 -4.69
CA LYS A 173 -16.81 -10.90 -3.30
C LYS A 173 -17.96 -10.70 -2.31
N VAL A 174 -18.83 -9.72 -2.56
CA VAL A 174 -19.95 -9.40 -1.66
C VAL A 174 -21.01 -10.50 -1.68
N SER A 175 -21.32 -11.05 -2.86
CA SER A 175 -22.39 -12.04 -3.02
C SER A 175 -21.97 -13.49 -2.76
N GLN A 176 -20.71 -13.84 -3.01
CA GLN A 176 -20.20 -15.22 -2.95
C GLN A 176 -18.97 -15.38 -2.04
N GLY A 177 -18.50 -14.31 -1.41
CA GLY A 177 -17.41 -14.33 -0.43
C GLY A 177 -16.01 -14.16 -1.02
N THR A 178 -15.03 -13.99 -0.13
CA THR A 178 -13.62 -13.76 -0.49
C THR A 178 -12.99 -14.95 -1.22
N ASP A 179 -13.32 -16.20 -0.85
CA ASP A 179 -12.76 -17.39 -1.49
C ASP A 179 -13.16 -17.51 -2.97
N ALA A 180 -14.40 -17.15 -3.30
CA ALA A 180 -14.87 -17.11 -4.68
C ALA A 180 -14.11 -16.06 -5.50
N LEU A 181 -13.84 -14.90 -4.91
CA LEU A 181 -13.00 -13.87 -5.52
C LEU A 181 -11.58 -14.37 -5.73
N ILE A 182 -10.94 -14.96 -4.71
CA ILE A 182 -9.58 -15.50 -4.81
C ILE A 182 -9.50 -16.53 -5.95
N ALA A 183 -10.43 -17.48 -5.99
CA ALA A 183 -10.47 -18.48 -7.06
C ALA A 183 -10.65 -17.86 -8.46
N ALA A 184 -11.39 -16.75 -8.58
CA ALA A 184 -11.53 -16.02 -9.85
C ALA A 184 -10.23 -15.32 -10.27
N LEU A 185 -9.57 -14.64 -9.32
CA LEU A 185 -8.29 -13.97 -9.53
C LEU A 185 -7.18 -14.98 -9.91
N ASP A 186 -7.13 -16.12 -9.23
CA ASP A 186 -6.17 -17.20 -9.51
C ASP A 186 -6.38 -17.79 -10.91
N ARG A 187 -7.64 -18.06 -11.30
CA ARG A 187 -7.95 -18.51 -12.66
C ARG A 187 -7.56 -17.51 -13.74
N GLY A 188 -7.65 -16.21 -13.43
CA GLY A 188 -7.22 -15.13 -14.31
C GLY A 188 -5.73 -14.83 -14.28
N GLY A 189 -4.95 -15.51 -13.43
CA GLY A 189 -3.52 -15.27 -13.28
C GLY A 189 -3.19 -13.88 -12.72
N VAL A 190 -4.06 -13.30 -11.90
CA VAL A 190 -3.80 -11.99 -11.29
C VAL A 190 -2.69 -12.13 -10.26
N SER A 191 -1.67 -11.28 -10.38
CA SER A 191 -0.53 -11.20 -9.47
C SER A 191 -0.49 -9.83 -8.78
N GLU A 192 0.57 -9.58 -8.02
CA GLU A 192 0.90 -8.28 -7.44
C GLU A 192 1.21 -7.20 -8.48
N LEU A 193 1.39 -7.56 -9.77
CA LEU A 193 1.59 -6.62 -10.85
C LEU A 193 0.33 -5.77 -11.07
N LEU A 194 0.48 -4.45 -10.91
CA LEU A 194 -0.58 -3.52 -11.22
C LEU A 194 -0.81 -3.46 -12.73
N ASP A 195 -1.92 -4.02 -13.20
CA ASP A 195 -2.41 -3.86 -14.57
C ASP A 195 -3.77 -3.14 -14.58
N PRO A 196 -3.79 -1.82 -14.83
CA PRO A 196 -5.04 -1.05 -14.92
C PRO A 196 -5.89 -1.39 -16.15
N THR A 197 -5.32 -2.10 -17.12
CA THR A 197 -5.99 -2.45 -18.39
C THR A 197 -6.64 -3.83 -18.37
N ARG A 198 -6.41 -4.62 -17.30
CA ARG A 198 -7.01 -5.95 -17.17
C ARG A 198 -8.55 -5.86 -17.21
N PRO A 199 -9.24 -6.77 -17.92
CA PRO A 199 -10.70 -6.84 -17.86
C PRO A 199 -11.19 -7.45 -16.53
N SER A 200 -12.51 -7.40 -16.31
CA SER A 200 -13.18 -8.19 -15.26
C SER A 200 -12.99 -9.68 -15.52
N LEU A 201 -12.73 -10.44 -14.45
CA LEU A 201 -12.64 -11.92 -14.48
C LEU A 201 -13.96 -12.62 -14.10
N VAL A 202 -15.02 -11.84 -13.96
CA VAL A 202 -16.39 -12.24 -13.66
C VAL A 202 -17.30 -11.72 -14.75
#